data_AF-A0A9K3DWR7-F1
#
_entry.id   AF-A0A9K3DWR7-F1
#
_cell.length_a   1.000
_cell.length_b   1.000
_cell.length_c   1.000
_cell.angle_alpha   90.00
_cell.angle_beta   90.00
_cell.angle_gamma   90.00
#
_symmetry.space_group_name_H-M   'P 1'
#
loop_
_entity.id
_entity.type
_entity.pdbx_description
1 polymer ?
#
loop_
_entity_poly.entity_id
_entity_poly.type
_entity_poly.pdbx_seq_one_letter_code
_entity_poly.pdbx_strand_id
1 'polypeptide(L)'
;MDDIFLNPFSDMYAFTGSSGNNDTSSSNTNEDPPKKRKKEAWESESAFGTFNKPPKLMAIEDYSRWATKFEDWLMAFAFPSWKSMKNGYTEEKENGAALRSAEEIENFVAEQKCVALLFQSVQEDIISLIDYSNAKDLWDKLGKKCIGSKEIVKNKRKLLRKEFDLFGCLKNESVCKMIERFGHLKLELVRHEIKFSDEDLVDKLFDSLPDEADWRYYALMLKNTIAPEI
;
A
#
# COMPACT_ATOMS: atom_id res chain seq x y z
N MET A 1 11.26 21.73 34.85
CA MET A 1 10.10 21.31 34.05
C MET A 1 10.67 20.46 32.95
N ASP A 2 10.76 19.19 33.29
CA ASP A 2 11.12 18.09 32.41
C ASP A 2 10.02 17.95 31.34
N ASP A 3 10.42 17.68 30.11
CA ASP A 3 9.83 16.56 29.36
C ASP A 3 10.77 16.18 28.21
N ILE A 4 11.34 15.00 28.41
CA ILE A 4 12.23 14.26 27.53
C ILE A 4 11.36 13.63 26.45
N PHE A 5 11.46 14.12 25.21
CA PHE A 5 10.94 13.38 24.07
C PHE A 5 11.96 12.30 23.68
N LEU A 6 11.85 11.17 24.37
CA LEU A 6 12.63 9.96 24.12
C LEU A 6 12.13 9.34 22.81
N ASN A 7 12.99 9.27 21.79
CA ASN A 7 12.71 8.54 20.55
C ASN A 7 12.77 7.03 20.84
N PRO A 8 11.67 6.26 20.69
CA PRO A 8 11.60 4.87 21.15
C PRO A 8 12.27 3.84 20.23
N PHE A 9 13.07 4.28 19.24
CA PHE A 9 13.67 3.37 18.24
C PHE A 9 15.19 3.46 18.13
N SER A 10 15.87 4.10 19.09
CA SER A 10 17.32 4.33 19.02
C SER A 10 18.19 3.11 19.37
N ASP A 11 17.65 2.09 20.05
CA ASP A 11 18.48 1.08 20.74
C ASP A 11 18.59 -0.28 20.04
N MET A 12 18.08 -0.45 18.81
CA MET A 12 17.99 -1.79 18.23
C MET A 12 19.10 -2.23 17.26
N TYR A 13 20.09 -1.39 16.96
CA TYR A 13 21.10 -1.75 15.93
C TYR A 13 22.53 -1.46 16.37
N ALA A 14 22.99 -2.21 17.37
CA ALA A 14 24.41 -2.40 17.67
C ALA A 14 24.83 -3.85 17.33
N PHE A 15 25.76 -3.98 16.36
CA PHE A 15 26.77 -5.05 16.17
C PHE A 15 26.25 -6.51 15.98
N THR A 16 26.61 -7.24 14.92
CA THR A 16 27.93 -7.91 14.76
C THR A 16 28.25 -8.18 13.28
N GLY A 17 29.52 -8.00 12.92
CA GLY A 17 30.10 -8.61 11.73
C GLY A 17 30.72 -9.97 12.05
N SER A 18 30.77 -10.87 11.07
CA SER A 18 31.92 -11.77 10.90
C SER A 18 31.98 -12.39 9.49
N SER A 19 33.23 -12.56 9.07
CA SER A 19 33.81 -13.07 7.83
C SER A 19 33.52 -14.56 7.51
N GLY A 20 33.64 -14.96 6.24
CA GLY A 20 33.81 -16.36 5.84
C GLY A 20 33.56 -16.67 4.35
N ASN A 21 34.62 -17.11 3.65
CA ASN A 21 34.73 -17.30 2.20
C ASN A 21 34.25 -18.67 1.65
N ASN A 22 34.26 -18.77 0.31
CA ASN A 22 34.59 -19.91 -0.59
C ASN A 22 33.46 -20.57 -1.41
N ASP A 23 33.44 -20.21 -2.71
CA ASP A 23 33.70 -21.03 -3.91
C ASP A 23 32.89 -22.31 -4.29
N THR A 24 32.48 -22.27 -5.57
CA THR A 24 32.47 -23.35 -6.60
C THR A 24 31.14 -24.06 -6.96
N SER A 25 30.62 -23.61 -8.12
CA SER A 25 30.13 -24.36 -9.29
C SER A 25 28.83 -25.19 -9.32
N SER A 26 28.13 -24.93 -10.43
CA SER A 26 27.37 -25.84 -11.30
C SER A 26 25.98 -26.29 -10.89
N SER A 27 24.96 -25.74 -11.55
CA SER A 27 24.30 -26.36 -12.72
C SER A 27 22.90 -25.80 -12.91
N ASN A 28 22.69 -25.13 -14.05
CA ASN A 28 21.36 -24.74 -14.50
C ASN A 28 20.57 -26.00 -14.87
N THR A 29 19.54 -26.30 -14.08
CA THR A 29 18.36 -27.03 -14.54
C THR A 29 17.14 -26.18 -14.23
N ASN A 30 16.63 -25.51 -15.26
CA ASN A 30 15.34 -24.82 -15.21
C ASN A 30 14.23 -25.88 -15.20
N GLU A 31 13.97 -26.46 -14.04
CA GLU A 31 12.66 -27.03 -13.73
C GLU A 31 12.02 -26.16 -12.65
N ASP A 32 11.10 -25.27 -13.06
CA ASP A 32 10.29 -24.49 -12.12
C ASP A 32 9.48 -25.48 -11.24
N PRO A 33 9.69 -25.50 -9.92
CA PRO A 33 9.17 -26.57 -9.08
C PRO A 33 7.64 -26.53 -8.99
N PRO A 34 6.96 -27.69 -8.84
CA PRO A 34 5.50 -27.80 -8.80
C PRO A 34 4.85 -26.99 -7.67
N LYS A 35 5.62 -26.65 -6.62
CA LYS A 35 5.19 -25.76 -5.52
C LYS A 35 4.95 -24.32 -5.98
N LYS A 36 5.77 -23.82 -6.91
CA LYS A 36 5.66 -22.45 -7.42
C LYS A 36 4.43 -22.31 -8.32
N ARG A 37 4.20 -23.28 -9.23
CA ARG A 37 2.98 -23.34 -10.05
C ARG A 37 1.71 -23.51 -9.22
N LYS A 38 1.73 -24.32 -8.15
CA LYS A 38 0.58 -24.45 -7.23
C LYS A 38 0.31 -23.16 -6.46
N LYS A 39 1.36 -22.45 -6.05
CA LYS A 39 1.24 -21.15 -5.38
C LYS A 39 0.66 -20.09 -6.34
N GLU A 40 1.18 -20.02 -7.56
CA GLU A 40 0.69 -19.12 -8.62
C GLU A 40 -0.77 -19.44 -9.02
N ALA A 41 -1.14 -20.72 -9.12
CA ALA A 41 -2.51 -21.15 -9.40
C ALA A 41 -3.47 -20.81 -8.26
N TRP A 42 -3.05 -21.01 -7.00
CA TRP A 42 -3.83 -20.64 -5.82
C TRP A 42 -4.00 -19.13 -5.67
N GLU A 43 -2.94 -18.36 -5.93
CA GLU A 43 -2.96 -16.89 -5.95
C GLU A 43 -3.86 -16.36 -7.07
N SER A 44 -3.85 -17.03 -8.24
CA SER A 44 -4.74 -16.76 -9.36
C SER A 44 -6.21 -17.05 -9.01
N GLU A 45 -6.52 -18.25 -8.53
CA GLU A 45 -7.88 -18.63 -8.09
C GLU A 45 -8.40 -17.69 -6.99
N SER A 46 -7.53 -17.26 -6.08
CA SER A 46 -7.88 -16.30 -5.04
C SER A 46 -8.12 -14.89 -5.60
N ALA A 47 -7.46 -14.49 -6.69
CA ALA A 47 -7.61 -13.16 -7.30
C ALA A 47 -8.82 -13.03 -8.25
N PHE A 48 -9.32 -14.14 -8.79
CA PHE A 48 -10.48 -14.18 -9.71
C PHE A 48 -11.75 -14.74 -9.07
N GLY A 49 -11.62 -15.45 -7.94
CA GLY A 49 -12.74 -16.15 -7.31
C GLY A 49 -13.05 -17.48 -8.00
N THR A 50 -13.86 -18.30 -7.34
CA THR A 50 -14.42 -19.55 -7.86
C THR A 50 -15.94 -19.47 -7.84
N PHE A 51 -16.66 -20.44 -8.40
CA PHE A 51 -18.13 -20.48 -8.32
C PHE A 51 -18.66 -20.37 -6.87
N ASN A 52 -17.93 -20.92 -5.90
CA ASN A 52 -18.34 -20.96 -4.49
C ASN A 52 -17.61 -19.92 -3.61
N LYS A 53 -16.64 -19.17 -4.15
CA LYS A 53 -15.84 -18.23 -3.36
C LYS A 53 -15.64 -16.93 -4.14
N PRO A 54 -15.98 -15.76 -3.56
CA PRO A 54 -15.75 -14.49 -4.21
C PRO A 54 -14.25 -14.22 -4.40
N PRO A 55 -13.88 -13.35 -5.36
CA PRO A 55 -12.50 -12.88 -5.51
C PRO A 55 -12.04 -12.19 -4.23
N LYS A 56 -10.78 -12.39 -3.83
CA LYS A 56 -10.19 -11.77 -2.64
C LYS A 56 -9.50 -10.44 -2.96
N LEU A 57 -9.63 -9.49 -2.04
CA LEU A 57 -8.88 -8.25 -2.02
C LEU A 57 -7.47 -8.53 -1.50
N MET A 58 -6.51 -8.66 -2.42
CA MET A 58 -5.12 -8.98 -2.10
C MET A 58 -4.36 -7.78 -1.54
N ALA A 59 -4.62 -6.60 -2.08
CA ALA A 59 -3.97 -5.35 -1.71
C ALA A 59 -5.00 -4.22 -1.74
N ILE A 60 -4.85 -3.24 -0.84
CA ILE A 60 -5.78 -2.10 -0.77
C ILE A 60 -5.82 -1.41 -2.13
N GLU A 61 -4.65 -1.25 -2.78
CA GLU A 61 -4.37 -0.67 -4.10
C GLU A 61 -5.23 -1.26 -5.22
N ASP A 62 -5.69 -2.50 -5.07
CA ASP A 62 -6.51 -3.21 -6.06
C ASP A 62 -8.01 -3.05 -5.82
N TYR A 63 -8.42 -2.42 -4.72
CA TYR A 63 -9.84 -2.25 -4.35
C TYR A 63 -10.76 -1.84 -5.51
N SER A 64 -10.36 -0.93 -6.41
CA SER A 64 -11.24 -0.50 -7.50
C SER A 64 -11.51 -1.60 -8.52
N ARG A 65 -10.46 -2.36 -8.87
CA ARG A 65 -10.58 -3.53 -9.77
C ARG A 65 -11.30 -4.67 -9.07
N TRP A 66 -10.94 -4.93 -7.81
CA TRP A 66 -11.56 -5.95 -7.00
C TRP A 66 -13.06 -5.69 -6.78
N ALA A 67 -13.46 -4.46 -6.44
CA ALA A 67 -14.85 -4.11 -6.18
C ALA A 67 -15.73 -4.37 -7.41
N THR A 68 -15.23 -4.01 -8.60
CA THR A 68 -15.92 -4.31 -9.87
C THR A 68 -16.09 -5.83 -10.05
N LYS A 69 -15.01 -6.60 -9.91
CA LYS A 69 -15.05 -8.06 -10.03
C LYS A 69 -15.96 -8.73 -9.00
N PHE A 70 -15.93 -8.25 -7.76
CA PHE A 70 -16.76 -8.76 -6.67
C PHE A 70 -18.24 -8.49 -6.94
N GLU A 71 -18.56 -7.30 -7.43
CA GLU A 71 -19.92 -6.94 -7.83
C GLU A 71 -20.42 -7.79 -9.00
N ASP A 72 -19.61 -7.97 -10.05
CA ASP A 72 -19.93 -8.83 -11.19
C ASP A 72 -20.15 -10.29 -10.75
N TRP A 73 -19.29 -10.78 -9.86
CA TRP A 73 -19.40 -12.13 -9.30
C TRP A 73 -20.69 -12.29 -8.48
N LEU A 74 -21.03 -11.29 -7.66
CA LEU A 74 -22.28 -11.28 -6.90
C LEU A 74 -23.50 -11.30 -7.84
N MET A 75 -23.50 -10.51 -8.91
CA MET A 75 -24.58 -10.53 -9.90
C MET A 75 -24.74 -11.90 -10.56
N ALA A 76 -23.63 -12.56 -10.89
CA ALA A 76 -23.64 -13.85 -11.57
C ALA A 76 -24.04 -15.04 -10.67
N PHE A 77 -23.59 -15.06 -9.41
CA PHE A 77 -23.67 -16.25 -8.55
C PHE A 77 -24.47 -16.06 -7.26
N ALA A 78 -24.78 -14.82 -6.88
CA ALA A 78 -25.52 -14.48 -5.67
C ALA A 78 -26.42 -13.25 -5.85
N PHE A 79 -27.21 -13.24 -6.93
CA PHE A 79 -28.03 -12.09 -7.32
C PHE A 79 -28.93 -11.51 -6.20
N PRO A 80 -29.59 -12.33 -5.35
CA PRO A 80 -30.35 -11.79 -4.21
C PRO A 80 -29.47 -11.00 -3.23
N SER A 81 -28.25 -11.46 -2.96
CA SER A 81 -27.27 -10.77 -2.12
C SER A 81 -26.77 -9.47 -2.77
N TRP A 82 -26.56 -9.46 -4.10
CA TRP A 82 -26.27 -8.21 -4.82
C TRP A 82 -27.39 -7.19 -4.65
N LYS A 83 -28.64 -7.63 -4.78
CA LYS A 83 -29.82 -6.77 -4.61
C LYS A 83 -29.91 -6.20 -3.18
N SER A 84 -29.64 -7.01 -2.16
CA SER A 84 -29.59 -6.53 -0.76
C SER A 84 -28.45 -5.54 -0.55
N MET A 85 -27.25 -5.80 -1.11
CA MET A 85 -26.10 -4.89 -1.03
C MET A 85 -26.38 -3.51 -1.65
N LYS A 86 -27.14 -3.44 -2.75
CA LYS A 86 -27.44 -2.16 -3.42
C LYS A 86 -28.59 -1.40 -2.77
N ASN A 87 -29.65 -2.10 -2.41
CA ASN A 87 -30.86 -1.48 -1.90
C ASN A 87 -30.77 -1.20 -0.39
N GLY A 88 -29.97 -1.98 0.32
CA GLY A 88 -29.87 -1.97 1.78
C GLY A 88 -30.95 -2.84 2.41
N TYR A 89 -30.66 -3.27 3.63
CA TYR A 89 -31.58 -4.05 4.45
C TYR A 89 -32.01 -3.21 5.66
N THR A 90 -33.32 -3.06 5.84
CA THR A 90 -33.94 -2.17 6.83
C THR A 90 -34.72 -2.91 7.91
N GLU A 91 -34.81 -4.24 7.84
CA GLU A 91 -35.59 -5.01 8.82
C GLU A 91 -34.78 -5.28 10.09
N GLU A 92 -35.02 -4.48 11.12
CA GLU A 92 -34.47 -4.59 12.49
C GLU A 92 -35.03 -5.79 13.28
N LYS A 93 -35.26 -6.93 12.64
CA LYS A 93 -35.71 -8.14 13.34
C LYS A 93 -34.48 -8.96 13.74
N GLU A 94 -34.08 -8.83 15.00
CA GLU A 94 -32.99 -9.62 15.59
C GLU A 94 -33.15 -11.11 15.24
N ASN A 95 -32.11 -11.66 14.63
CA ASN A 95 -31.89 -13.09 14.38
C ASN A 95 -32.91 -13.79 13.47
N GLY A 96 -33.77 -13.06 12.76
CA GLY A 96 -34.75 -13.62 11.83
C GLY A 96 -35.89 -14.42 12.50
N ALA A 97 -35.92 -14.51 13.83
CA ALA A 97 -36.89 -15.30 14.59
C ALA A 97 -38.33 -14.76 14.50
N ALA A 98 -38.48 -13.49 14.13
CA ALA A 98 -39.77 -12.81 13.98
C ALA A 98 -40.23 -12.66 12.51
N LEU A 99 -39.52 -13.25 11.54
CA LEU A 99 -39.89 -13.18 10.12
C LEU A 99 -41.08 -14.11 9.85
N ARG A 100 -42.12 -13.58 9.20
CA ARG A 100 -43.40 -14.28 9.02
C ARG A 100 -43.72 -14.59 7.55
N SER A 101 -43.10 -13.86 6.62
CA SER A 101 -43.26 -14.07 5.18
C SER A 101 -42.04 -14.79 4.60
N ALA A 102 -42.27 -15.60 3.57
CA ALA A 102 -41.19 -16.22 2.79
C ALA A 102 -40.26 -15.15 2.18
N GLU A 103 -40.82 -14.02 1.74
CA GLU A 103 -40.04 -12.90 1.18
C GLU A 103 -39.14 -12.23 2.23
N GLU A 104 -39.63 -12.05 3.46
CA GLU A 104 -38.84 -11.51 4.57
C GLU A 104 -37.65 -12.44 4.91
N ILE A 105 -37.90 -13.76 4.91
CA ILE A 105 -36.87 -14.78 5.14
C ILE A 105 -35.83 -14.76 4.02
N GLU A 106 -36.25 -14.71 2.75
CA GLU A 106 -35.34 -14.64 1.61
C GLU A 106 -34.47 -13.38 1.63
N ASN A 107 -35.05 -12.22 1.95
CA ASN A 107 -34.31 -10.96 2.08
C ASN A 107 -33.28 -11.01 3.22
N PHE A 108 -33.66 -11.57 4.38
CA PHE A 108 -32.74 -11.76 5.50
C PHE A 108 -31.60 -12.73 5.14
N VAL A 109 -31.90 -13.86 4.50
CA VAL A 109 -30.88 -14.83 4.07
C VAL A 109 -29.93 -14.20 3.04
N ALA A 110 -30.48 -13.44 2.08
CA ALA A 110 -29.69 -12.74 1.08
C ALA A 110 -28.73 -11.72 1.71
N GLU A 111 -29.21 -10.98 2.71
CA GLU A 111 -28.46 -10.02 3.51
C GLU A 111 -27.30 -10.69 4.27
N GLN A 112 -27.61 -11.70 5.09
CA GLN A 112 -26.59 -12.41 5.87
C GLN A 112 -25.55 -13.07 4.95
N LYS A 113 -25.99 -13.62 3.82
CA LYS A 113 -25.10 -14.18 2.80
C LYS A 113 -24.21 -13.11 2.17
N CYS A 114 -24.72 -11.90 1.92
CA CYS A 114 -23.91 -10.81 1.40
C CYS A 114 -22.80 -10.41 2.36
N VAL A 115 -23.13 -10.25 3.64
CA VAL A 115 -22.15 -9.95 4.70
C VAL A 115 -21.09 -11.05 4.74
N ALA A 116 -21.48 -12.33 4.81
CA ALA A 116 -20.53 -13.45 4.86
C ALA A 116 -19.59 -13.48 3.65
N LEU A 117 -20.09 -13.18 2.45
CA LEU A 117 -19.28 -13.11 1.23
C LEU A 117 -18.29 -11.94 1.25
N LEU A 118 -18.69 -10.78 1.79
CA LEU A 118 -17.78 -9.65 2.00
C LEU A 118 -16.65 -10.04 2.95
N PHE A 119 -16.96 -10.66 4.09
CA PHE A 119 -15.96 -11.18 5.04
C PHE A 119 -15.02 -12.21 4.41
N GLN A 120 -15.51 -13.06 3.51
CA GLN A 120 -14.65 -14.04 2.83
C GLN A 120 -13.71 -13.40 1.80
N SER A 121 -14.13 -12.29 1.21
CA SER A 121 -13.44 -11.59 0.13
C SER A 121 -12.45 -10.51 0.60
N VAL A 122 -12.55 -10.05 1.84
CA VAL A 122 -11.70 -8.98 2.40
C VAL A 122 -10.87 -9.53 3.55
N GLN A 123 -9.66 -9.01 3.73
CA GLN A 123 -8.81 -9.40 4.86
C GLN A 123 -9.41 -8.90 6.19
N GLU A 124 -9.25 -9.71 7.24
CA GLU A 124 -9.89 -9.48 8.54
C GLU A 124 -9.39 -8.19 9.23
N ASP A 125 -8.13 -7.82 9.02
CA ASP A 125 -7.50 -6.59 9.50
C ASP A 125 -8.12 -5.32 8.90
N ILE A 126 -8.66 -5.39 7.68
CA ILE A 126 -9.36 -4.27 7.04
C ILE A 126 -10.81 -4.22 7.52
N ILE A 127 -11.51 -5.35 7.51
CA ILE A 127 -12.96 -5.39 7.74
C ILE A 127 -13.31 -5.18 9.23
N SER A 128 -12.45 -5.61 10.15
CA SER A 128 -12.64 -5.42 11.60
C SER A 128 -12.57 -3.95 12.04
N LEU A 129 -12.03 -3.06 11.20
CA LEU A 129 -11.95 -1.62 11.45
C LEU A 129 -13.21 -0.86 11.00
N ILE A 130 -14.24 -1.58 10.53
CA ILE A 130 -15.45 -1.00 9.96
C ILE A 130 -16.64 -1.45 10.78
N ASP A 131 -17.23 -0.51 11.51
CA ASP A 131 -18.55 -0.73 12.10
C ASP A 131 -19.60 -0.67 10.99
N TYR A 132 -20.50 -1.65 10.93
CA TYR A 132 -21.55 -1.73 9.93
C TYR A 132 -22.88 -2.15 10.54
N SER A 133 -23.98 -1.66 9.96
CA SER A 133 -25.33 -2.07 10.36
C SER A 133 -25.98 -3.06 9.39
N ASN A 134 -25.58 -3.03 8.11
CA ASN A 134 -26.05 -3.93 7.06
C ASN A 134 -24.98 -4.05 5.96
N ALA A 135 -25.20 -4.95 5.00
CA ALA A 135 -24.28 -5.26 3.91
C ALA A 135 -23.99 -4.05 3.02
N LYS A 136 -24.98 -3.18 2.80
CA LYS A 136 -24.82 -1.94 2.03
C LYS A 136 -23.91 -0.95 2.74
N ASP A 137 -24.14 -0.72 4.03
CA ASP A 137 -23.33 0.17 4.85
C ASP A 137 -21.89 -0.35 4.94
N LEU A 138 -21.72 -1.67 5.12
CA LEU A 138 -20.40 -2.33 5.07
C LEU A 138 -19.70 -2.08 3.73
N TRP A 139 -20.40 -2.30 2.61
CA TRP A 139 -19.86 -2.08 1.26
C TRP A 139 -19.43 -0.61 1.04
N ASP A 140 -20.29 0.34 1.40
CA ASP A 140 -20.03 1.77 1.21
C ASP A 140 -18.87 2.27 2.09
N LYS A 141 -18.82 1.84 3.36
CA LYS A 141 -17.73 2.20 4.29
C LYS A 141 -16.41 1.56 3.89
N LEU A 142 -16.43 0.31 3.43
CA LEU A 142 -15.26 -0.36 2.88
C LEU A 142 -14.68 0.43 1.70
N GLY A 143 -15.53 0.89 0.79
CA GLY A 143 -15.10 1.73 -0.32
C GLY A 143 -14.46 3.03 0.11
N LYS A 144 -15.08 3.75 1.05
CA LYS A 144 -14.52 5.00 1.59
C LYS A 144 -13.16 4.76 2.24
N LYS A 145 -13.00 3.69 3.03
CA LYS A 145 -11.74 3.36 3.70
C LYS A 145 -10.64 3.03 2.70
N CYS A 146 -10.90 2.14 1.74
CA CYS A 146 -9.90 1.69 0.79
C CYS A 146 -9.52 2.78 -0.23
N ILE A 147 -10.49 3.55 -0.74
CA ILE A 147 -10.22 4.65 -1.67
C ILE A 147 -9.49 5.80 -0.96
N GLY A 148 -9.94 6.17 0.25
CA GLY A 148 -9.29 7.20 1.06
C GLY A 148 -7.82 6.87 1.32
N SER A 149 -7.52 5.63 1.74
CA SER A 149 -6.14 5.19 1.95
C SER A 149 -5.29 5.29 0.69
N LYS A 150 -5.79 4.84 -0.48
CA LYS A 150 -5.06 4.99 -1.75
C LYS A 150 -4.80 6.44 -2.12
N GLU A 151 -5.81 7.29 -1.97
CA GLU A 151 -5.70 8.69 -2.33
C GLU A 151 -4.69 9.41 -1.43
N ILE A 152 -4.69 9.10 -0.13
CA ILE A 152 -3.69 9.59 0.83
C ILE A 152 -2.28 9.16 0.39
N VAL A 153 -2.07 7.87 0.08
CA VAL A 153 -0.76 7.37 -0.37
C VAL A 153 -0.33 8.04 -1.68
N LYS A 154 -1.24 8.16 -2.65
CA LYS A 154 -0.99 8.84 -3.94
C LYS A 154 -0.66 10.32 -3.75
N ASN A 155 -1.35 11.01 -2.85
CA ASN A 155 -1.12 12.42 -2.55
C ASN A 155 0.20 12.62 -1.82
N LYS A 156 0.56 11.76 -0.86
CA LYS A 156 1.88 11.76 -0.22
C LYS A 156 2.99 11.55 -1.24
N ARG A 157 2.84 10.60 -2.18
CA ARG A 157 3.80 10.40 -3.27
C ARG A 157 3.97 11.65 -4.16
N LYS A 158 2.86 12.30 -4.53
CA LYS A 158 2.89 13.55 -5.29
C LYS A 158 3.57 14.69 -4.52
N LEU A 159 3.29 14.81 -3.23
CA LEU A 159 3.88 15.83 -2.37
C LEU A 159 5.40 15.65 -2.26
N LEU A 160 5.86 14.42 -2.01
CA LEU A 160 7.28 14.11 -1.94
C LEU A 160 8.01 14.39 -3.25
N ARG A 161 7.39 14.11 -4.40
CA ARG A 161 7.97 14.47 -5.70
C ARG A 161 8.09 15.98 -5.87
N LYS A 162 7.03 16.74 -5.52
CA LYS A 162 7.09 18.21 -5.54
C LYS A 162 8.12 18.76 -4.57
N GLU A 163 8.24 18.17 -3.39
CA GLU A 163 9.23 18.55 -2.39
C GLU A 163 10.65 18.31 -2.90
N PHE A 164 10.88 17.20 -3.60
CA PHE A 164 12.12 16.93 -4.32
C PHE A 164 12.38 17.94 -5.43
N ASP A 165 11.40 18.20 -6.30
CA ASP A 165 11.54 19.16 -7.42
C ASP A 165 11.85 20.58 -6.92
N LEU A 166 11.23 21.01 -5.82
CA LEU A 166 11.38 22.32 -5.22
C LEU A 166 12.46 22.38 -4.13
N PHE A 167 13.17 21.27 -3.87
CA PHE A 167 14.20 21.24 -2.85
C PHE A 167 15.29 22.26 -3.18
N GLY A 168 15.74 22.96 -2.15
CA GLY A 168 16.71 24.06 -2.21
C GLY A 168 17.13 24.48 -0.81
N CYS A 169 18.31 25.10 -0.71
CA CYS A 169 18.78 25.69 0.54
C CYS A 169 17.86 26.85 0.96
N LEU A 170 17.44 26.86 2.23
CA LEU A 170 16.63 27.93 2.79
C LEU A 170 17.48 29.17 3.12
N LYS A 171 16.83 30.34 3.21
CA LYS A 171 17.51 31.57 3.64
C LYS A 171 18.03 31.39 5.07
N ASN A 172 19.32 31.67 5.28
CA ASN A 172 20.04 31.48 6.55
C ASN A 172 20.18 30.02 7.02
N GLU A 173 19.98 29.04 6.14
CA GLU A 173 20.28 27.63 6.42
C GLU A 173 21.75 27.32 6.14
N SER A 174 22.40 26.55 7.01
CA SER A 174 23.76 26.06 6.75
C SER A 174 23.72 24.86 5.81
N VAL A 175 24.75 24.69 4.98
CA VAL A 175 24.85 23.57 4.04
C VAL A 175 24.74 22.21 4.73
N CYS A 176 25.33 22.05 5.93
CA CYS A 176 25.18 20.81 6.71
C CYS A 176 23.70 20.48 7.03
N LYS A 177 22.92 21.47 7.48
CA LYS A 177 21.48 21.28 7.76
C LYS A 177 20.68 21.00 6.50
N MET A 178 21.03 21.66 5.39
CA MET A 178 20.43 21.38 4.10
C MET A 178 20.67 19.91 3.67
N ILE A 179 21.90 19.41 3.85
CA ILE A 179 22.25 18.01 3.54
C ILE A 179 21.48 17.03 4.44
N GLU A 180 21.35 17.30 5.73
CA GLU A 180 20.55 16.47 6.64
C GLU A 180 19.08 16.40 6.19
N ARG A 181 18.49 17.54 5.82
CA ARG A 181 17.13 17.61 5.25
C ARG A 181 17.01 16.81 3.95
N PHE A 182 18.00 16.91 3.07
CA PHE A 182 18.03 16.13 1.83
C PHE A 182 18.12 14.63 2.11
N GLY A 183 18.91 14.21 3.11
CA GLY A 183 18.99 12.82 3.56
C GLY A 183 17.64 12.30 4.07
N HIS A 184 16.93 13.09 4.87
CA HIS A 184 15.58 12.75 5.31
C HIS A 184 14.62 12.61 4.12
N LEU A 185 14.65 13.55 3.17
CA LEU A 185 13.84 13.46 1.95
C LEU A 185 14.17 12.20 1.13
N LYS A 186 15.45 11.84 0.97
CA LYS A 186 15.87 10.59 0.30
C LYS A 186 15.26 9.36 0.98
N LEU A 187 15.29 9.30 2.31
CA LEU A 187 14.68 8.19 3.06
C LEU A 187 13.16 8.11 2.85
N GLU A 188 12.46 9.25 2.89
CA GLU A 188 11.02 9.32 2.62
C GLU A 188 10.68 8.84 1.20
N LEU A 189 11.48 9.23 0.20
CA LEU A 189 11.31 8.83 -1.20
C LEU A 189 11.45 7.31 -1.37
N VAL A 190 12.49 6.71 -0.76
CA VAL A 190 12.70 5.26 -0.77
C VAL A 190 11.54 4.53 -0.09
N ARG A 191 11.09 5.02 1.07
CA ARG A 191 9.99 4.40 1.82
C ARG A 191 8.68 4.38 1.02
N HIS A 192 8.43 5.39 0.18
CA HIS A 192 7.24 5.46 -0.67
C HIS A 192 7.44 4.88 -2.07
N GLU A 193 8.55 4.16 -2.30
CA GLU A 193 8.94 3.49 -3.55
C GLU A 193 9.06 4.44 -4.74
N ILE A 194 9.45 5.70 -4.48
CA ILE A 194 9.71 6.69 -5.53
C ILE A 194 11.15 6.52 -5.96
N LYS A 195 11.35 6.09 -7.22
CA LYS A 195 12.68 5.85 -7.79
C LYS A 195 13.22 7.12 -8.45
N PHE A 196 14.39 7.53 -8.00
CA PHE A 196 15.29 8.47 -8.67
C PHE A 196 16.64 7.77 -8.83
N SER A 197 17.38 8.06 -9.90
CA SER A 197 18.73 7.53 -10.03
C SER A 197 19.66 8.22 -9.02
N ASP A 198 20.77 7.57 -8.66
CA ASP A 198 21.76 8.24 -7.80
C ASP A 198 22.33 9.50 -8.47
N GLU A 199 22.43 9.51 -9.81
CA GLU A 199 22.79 10.71 -10.60
C GLU A 199 21.77 11.83 -10.40
N ASP A 200 20.46 11.57 -10.53
CA ASP A 200 19.41 12.57 -10.32
C ASP A 200 19.43 13.14 -8.89
N LEU A 201 19.69 12.30 -7.89
CA LEU A 201 19.77 12.71 -6.49
C LEU A 201 20.98 13.61 -6.26
N VAL A 202 22.13 13.26 -6.83
CA VAL A 202 23.37 14.03 -6.74
C VAL A 202 23.21 15.37 -7.45
N ASP A 203 22.68 15.37 -8.67
CA ASP A 203 22.40 16.59 -9.43
C ASP A 203 21.45 17.52 -8.67
N LYS A 204 20.35 16.97 -8.15
CA LYS A 204 19.40 17.75 -7.36
C LYS A 204 20.04 18.34 -6.10
N LEU A 205 20.90 17.59 -5.40
CA LEU A 205 21.60 18.08 -4.22
C LEU A 205 22.54 19.24 -4.57
N PHE A 206 23.28 19.13 -5.67
CA PHE A 206 24.19 20.19 -6.13
C PHE A 206 23.44 21.45 -6.59
N ASP A 207 22.33 21.29 -7.31
CA ASP A 207 21.48 22.41 -7.75
C ASP A 207 20.84 23.15 -6.56
N SER A 208 20.68 22.46 -5.43
CA SER A 208 20.07 22.99 -4.22
C SER A 208 21.03 23.82 -3.36
N LEU A 209 22.34 23.80 -3.66
CA LEU A 209 23.35 24.52 -2.89
C LEU A 209 23.15 26.05 -2.95
N PRO A 210 23.46 26.76 -1.85
CA PRO A 210 23.30 28.21 -1.79
C PRO A 210 24.31 28.94 -2.70
N ASP A 211 23.87 30.09 -3.23
CA ASP A 211 24.64 30.92 -4.16
C ASP A 211 25.72 31.79 -3.49
N GLU A 212 25.69 31.93 -2.15
CA GLU A 212 26.46 32.96 -1.43
C GLU A 212 27.94 32.63 -1.18
N ALA A 213 28.43 31.42 -1.49
CA ALA A 213 29.77 31.00 -1.06
C ALA A 213 30.49 30.04 -2.04
N ASP A 214 30.38 30.29 -3.34
CA ASP A 214 31.07 29.52 -4.41
C ASP A 214 30.81 27.99 -4.37
N TRP A 215 29.80 27.53 -3.63
CA TRP A 215 29.46 26.11 -3.50
C TRP A 215 29.18 25.47 -4.86
N ARG A 216 28.55 26.22 -5.77
CA ARG A 216 28.34 25.81 -7.16
C ARG A 216 29.65 25.63 -7.94
N TYR A 217 30.67 26.44 -7.65
CA TYR A 217 32.00 26.30 -8.25
C TYR A 217 32.73 25.06 -7.71
N TYR A 218 32.71 24.83 -6.39
CA TYR A 218 33.28 23.62 -5.79
C TYR A 218 32.56 22.35 -6.27
N ALA A 219 31.24 22.40 -6.40
CA ALA A 219 30.42 21.33 -6.98
C ALA A 219 30.83 21.00 -8.42
N LEU A 220 31.00 22.02 -9.27
CA LEU A 220 31.43 21.86 -10.65
C LEU A 220 32.83 21.26 -10.75
N MET A 221 33.76 21.71 -9.89
CA MET A 221 35.09 21.14 -9.79
C MET A 221 35.03 19.65 -9.44
N LEU A 222 34.26 19.28 -8.41
CA LEU A 222 34.11 17.88 -7.97
C LEU A 222 33.53 16.98 -9.07
N LYS A 223 32.49 17.44 -9.76
CA LYS A 223 31.88 16.72 -10.89
C LYS A 223 32.87 16.46 -12.03
N ASN A 224 33.77 17.41 -12.30
CA ASN A 224 34.74 17.30 -13.39
C ASN A 224 36.05 16.60 -13.01
N THR A 225 36.35 16.42 -11.71
CA THR A 225 37.56 15.73 -11.24
C THR A 225 37.45 14.22 -11.17
N ILE A 226 36.23 13.65 -11.19
CA ILE A 226 36.01 12.20 -11.28
C ILE A 226 36.01 11.86 -12.78
N ALA A 227 37.17 11.47 -13.30
CA ALA A 227 37.29 11.03 -14.70
C ALA A 227 36.35 9.83 -14.95
N PRO A 228 35.69 9.75 -16.12
CA PRO A 228 35.03 8.50 -16.50
C PRO A 228 36.11 7.42 -16.60
N GLU A 229 36.02 6.37 -15.78
CA GLU A 229 36.86 5.20 -15.94
C GLU A 229 36.63 4.64 -17.35
N ILE A 230 37.72 4.59 -18.14
CA ILE A 230 37.79 4.04 -19.50
C ILE A 230 37.87 2.51 -19.42
#